data_AF-A0A1Q3FIW0-F1
#
_entry.id   AF-A0A1Q3FIW0-F1
#
_cell.length_a   1.000
_cell.length_b   1.000
_cell.length_c   1.000
_cell.angle_alpha   90.00
_cell.angle_beta   90.00
_cell.angle_gamma   90.00
#
_symmetry.space_group_name_H-M   'P 1'
#
loop_
_entity.id
_entity.type
_entity.pdbx_description
1 polymer ?
#
loop_
_entity_poly.entity_id
_entity_poly.type
_entity_poly.pdbx_seq_one_letter_code
_entity_poly.pdbx_strand_id
1 'polypeptide(L)'
;MIRIGLLLAASTGLLVTASVVDHPAGSNSLTTTEGAAAATTPQPTPPSAQVPEVVAESEDKIDAEVSVVSSSTSTTSTTTTTTTTESTTTTSSTSTTTLPTTTTTLIPPTNHFGCYNAEPDLCRTHTGDCECAPDPVIPDALYCCNATDINKAIGCVDGSWKYIHMRNLTVPELVLNVSNRYIKTLLSLSITDGSIHKISSSFARFSSPVCLNISNNNISEIQERAFRELRALTMLDISHNNLSSIPIQYSTLKAFRWLDVRENKPMLCKNLLEAVKANITFVQEQETFCLTSRTFNWFESEVVIRLQQLQAADQLQQNCPRQCRCELERLNFDLNNTEKKTITAKVNCSGMNFTDFPETLPPDTVTLDVSNNNITSLKALNGKSYQSLVRLYADDNQITSLGELEGTGFLSHFTFFAIRRNKLKTIQTYLLKLDL
;
A
#
# COMPACT_ATOMS: atom_id res chain seq x y z
N MET A 1 31.13 -0.05 16.56
CA MET A 1 32.19 1.00 16.57
C MET A 1 31.56 2.37 16.38
N ILE A 2 31.54 3.22 17.40
CA ILE A 2 31.05 4.61 17.26
C ILE A 2 32.27 5.51 16.99
N ARG A 3 32.40 6.05 15.77
CA ARG A 3 33.41 7.07 15.45
C ARG A 3 32.83 8.46 15.68
N ILE A 4 33.03 9.00 16.89
CA ILE A 4 32.71 10.40 17.18
C ILE A 4 33.73 11.30 16.47
N GLY A 5 33.35 11.83 15.30
CA GLY A 5 34.18 12.70 14.46
C GLY A 5 34.28 14.14 14.96
N LEU A 6 34.68 14.34 16.22
CA LEU A 6 34.74 15.68 16.84
C LEU A 6 36.00 16.46 16.40
N LEU A 7 36.01 16.95 15.17
CA LEU A 7 37.07 17.84 14.68
C LEU A 7 36.87 19.27 15.21
N LEU A 8 37.45 19.56 16.38
CA LEU A 8 37.53 20.92 16.94
C LEU A 8 38.62 21.71 16.22
N ALA A 9 38.24 22.49 15.22
CA ALA A 9 39.12 23.46 14.58
C ALA A 9 39.27 24.72 15.47
N ALA A 10 40.40 24.82 16.18
CA ALA A 10 40.77 26.03 16.90
C ALA A 10 41.13 27.18 15.94
N SER A 11 40.88 28.41 16.36
CA SER A 11 41.03 29.60 15.52
C SER A 11 42.47 30.11 15.40
N THR A 12 42.91 30.40 14.19
CA THR A 12 43.69 31.62 13.88
C THR A 12 43.58 31.95 12.40
N GLY A 13 43.36 33.23 12.08
CA GLY A 13 43.44 33.73 10.71
C GLY A 13 44.77 34.45 10.50
N LEU A 14 45.51 34.07 9.46
CA LEU A 14 46.62 34.86 8.93
C LEU A 14 46.73 34.62 7.42
N LEU A 15 46.84 35.68 6.63
CA LEU A 15 47.10 35.57 5.20
C LEU A 15 48.58 35.23 4.97
N VAL A 16 48.84 34.25 4.09
CA VAL A 16 50.09 34.17 3.32
C VAL A 16 49.72 33.86 1.88
N THR A 17 50.11 34.74 0.96
CA THR A 17 49.98 34.56 -0.49
C THR A 17 51.31 34.16 -1.09
N ALA A 18 51.34 33.07 -1.85
CA ALA A 18 52.45 32.70 -2.73
C ALA A 18 51.89 32.04 -4.00
N SER A 19 52.63 32.06 -5.10
CA SER A 19 52.13 31.72 -6.45
C SER A 19 52.96 30.63 -7.14
N VAL A 20 52.28 29.86 -7.99
CA VAL A 20 52.74 29.08 -9.17
C VAL A 20 54.19 28.56 -9.19
N VAL A 21 54.34 27.23 -9.28
CA VAL A 21 55.27 26.55 -10.20
C VAL A 21 54.53 25.35 -10.83
N ASP A 22 54.90 25.00 -12.06
CA ASP A 22 54.23 24.02 -12.92
C ASP A 22 54.78 22.57 -12.81
N HIS A 23 54.00 21.64 -13.39
CA HIS A 23 54.36 20.41 -14.15
C HIS A 23 55.83 19.88 -14.21
N PRO A 24 56.04 18.54 -14.30
CA PRO A 24 55.59 17.78 -15.48
C PRO A 24 55.11 16.33 -15.28
N ALA A 25 54.65 15.74 -16.39
CA ALA A 25 54.14 14.38 -16.49
C ALA A 25 55.08 13.44 -17.27
N GLY A 26 54.83 12.13 -17.17
CA GLY A 26 55.23 11.12 -18.17
C GLY A 26 54.32 9.88 -18.00
N SER A 27 53.67 9.27 -19.00
CA SER A 27 53.90 9.07 -20.44
C SER A 27 54.61 7.74 -20.79
N ASN A 28 53.81 6.72 -21.14
CA ASN A 28 54.00 5.80 -22.28
C ASN A 28 52.74 4.91 -22.37
N SER A 29 52.02 4.69 -23.48
CA SER A 29 52.20 4.77 -24.95
C SER A 29 52.31 3.39 -25.63
N LEU A 30 51.39 3.16 -26.59
CA LEU A 30 51.31 2.20 -27.73
C LEU A 30 49.78 2.14 -28.07
N THR A 31 49.20 2.56 -29.21
CA THR A 31 49.36 2.16 -30.65
C THR A 31 49.10 0.67 -30.87
N THR A 32 48.28 0.15 -31.81
CA THR A 32 47.76 0.58 -33.15
C THR A 32 46.40 -0.13 -33.45
N THR A 33 45.50 0.16 -34.42
CA THR A 33 45.19 1.27 -35.39
C THR A 33 43.83 0.97 -36.07
N GLU A 34 43.06 2.01 -36.45
CA GLU A 34 41.97 2.03 -37.49
C GLU A 34 40.73 1.11 -37.28
N GLY A 35 39.54 1.40 -37.86
CA GLY A 35 39.12 2.49 -38.75
C GLY A 35 37.60 2.74 -38.70
N ALA A 36 37.09 3.73 -39.43
CA ALA A 36 35.72 4.26 -39.23
C ALA A 36 34.67 3.77 -40.25
N ALA A 37 33.43 3.64 -39.80
CA ALA A 37 32.23 3.67 -40.65
C ALA A 37 31.07 4.34 -39.86
N ALA A 38 30.50 5.43 -40.39
CA ALA A 38 29.41 6.17 -39.75
C ALA A 38 28.05 5.76 -40.34
N ALA A 39 27.05 5.58 -39.49
CA ALA A 39 25.67 5.35 -39.88
C ALA A 39 24.73 6.25 -39.03
N THR A 40 24.43 7.44 -39.53
CA THR A 40 23.51 8.38 -38.88
C THR A 40 22.06 7.98 -39.13
N THR A 41 21.33 7.58 -38.09
CA THR A 41 19.87 7.45 -38.10
C THR A 41 19.22 8.66 -37.38
N PRO A 42 18.18 9.29 -37.95
CA PRO A 42 17.62 10.51 -37.39
C PRO A 42 16.70 10.24 -36.19
N GLN A 43 16.89 11.03 -35.14
CA GLN A 43 16.02 11.08 -33.96
C GLN A 43 14.71 11.83 -34.29
N PRO A 44 13.52 11.29 -33.99
CA PRO A 44 12.26 11.99 -34.22
C PRO A 44 12.06 13.09 -33.18
N THR A 45 11.85 14.33 -33.64
CA THR A 45 11.41 15.45 -32.80
C THR A 45 9.91 15.34 -32.49
N PRO A 46 9.46 15.65 -31.25
CA PRO A 46 8.04 15.65 -30.92
C PRO A 46 7.32 16.86 -31.54
N PRO A 47 6.07 16.72 -32.00
CA PRO A 47 5.29 17.84 -32.48
C PRO A 47 4.84 18.73 -31.31
N SER A 48 5.06 20.03 -31.43
CA SER A 48 4.41 21.02 -30.55
C SER A 48 2.94 21.18 -30.96
N ALA A 49 2.03 21.10 -29.99
CA ALA A 49 0.59 21.31 -30.19
C ALA A 49 0.08 22.36 -29.21
N GLN A 50 -0.75 23.28 -29.70
CA GLN A 50 -1.10 24.52 -29.00
C GLN A 50 -2.26 24.34 -28.01
N VAL A 51 -2.24 25.17 -26.97
CA VAL A 51 -3.38 25.36 -26.06
C VAL A 51 -4.48 26.16 -26.78
N PRO A 52 -5.75 25.71 -26.77
CA PRO A 52 -6.90 26.56 -26.96
C PRO A 52 -7.35 27.14 -25.60
N GLU A 53 -7.61 28.44 -25.57
CA GLU A 53 -8.09 29.20 -24.40
C GLU A 53 -9.57 29.62 -24.63
N VAL A 54 -10.28 30.01 -23.55
CA VAL A 54 -11.68 30.52 -23.57
C VAL A 54 -12.69 29.38 -23.91
N VAL A 55 -13.89 29.24 -23.31
CA VAL A 55 -14.84 30.20 -22.71
C VAL A 55 -15.23 29.78 -21.28
N ALA A 56 -15.53 30.76 -20.42
CA ALA A 56 -16.28 30.55 -19.18
C ALA A 56 -17.73 31.03 -19.38
N GLU A 57 -18.70 30.22 -18.97
CA GLU A 57 -20.10 30.63 -18.79
C GLU A 57 -20.53 30.40 -17.33
N SER A 58 -21.56 31.16 -16.93
CA SER A 58 -21.79 31.54 -15.54
C SER A 58 -22.78 30.65 -14.78
N GLU A 59 -22.77 30.90 -13.48
CA GLU A 59 -23.84 30.64 -12.50
C GLU A 59 -25.27 30.55 -13.08
N ASP A 60 -26.06 29.65 -12.53
CA ASP A 60 -27.46 29.96 -12.22
C ASP A 60 -27.78 29.50 -10.79
N LYS A 61 -28.63 30.25 -10.10
CA LYS A 61 -28.77 30.24 -8.63
C LYS A 61 -30.23 30.42 -8.24
N ILE A 62 -30.81 29.42 -7.57
CA ILE A 62 -32.16 29.52 -7.00
C ILE A 62 -32.08 29.31 -5.49
N ASP A 63 -32.31 30.40 -4.75
CA ASP A 63 -32.53 30.42 -3.30
C ASP A 63 -34.01 30.12 -2.95
N ALA A 64 -34.31 30.17 -1.65
CA ALA A 64 -35.62 30.44 -1.03
C ALA A 64 -36.63 29.26 -0.88
N GLU A 65 -37.39 29.15 0.24
CA GLU A 65 -37.24 29.83 1.55
C GLU A 65 -37.88 29.05 2.72
N VAL A 66 -37.25 29.19 3.90
CA VAL A 66 -37.80 29.44 5.25
C VAL A 66 -39.24 29.01 5.61
N SER A 67 -39.37 28.15 6.63
CA SER A 67 -40.20 28.35 7.86
C SER A 67 -39.99 27.15 8.82
N VAL A 68 -39.28 27.20 9.97
CA VAL A 68 -39.38 28.03 11.21
C VAL A 68 -40.30 27.39 12.27
N VAL A 69 -39.95 27.61 13.56
CA VAL A 69 -40.58 27.11 14.82
C VAL A 69 -40.16 25.69 15.25
N SER A 70 -39.73 25.39 16.49
CA SER A 70 -38.98 26.13 17.54
C SER A 70 -38.67 25.17 18.72
N SER A 71 -37.65 25.50 19.54
CA SER A 71 -37.51 25.18 20.99
C SER A 71 -37.51 23.71 21.49
N SER A 72 -36.75 23.32 22.53
CA SER A 72 -35.67 23.98 23.30
C SER A 72 -34.96 22.98 24.25
N THR A 73 -33.83 23.39 24.85
CA THR A 73 -33.33 22.97 26.20
C THR A 73 -33.27 21.47 26.53
N SER A 74 -32.07 20.85 26.59
CA SER A 74 -31.25 20.71 27.83
C SER A 74 -31.92 19.89 28.95
N THR A 75 -31.22 19.00 29.69
CA THR A 75 -29.87 19.17 30.25
C THR A 75 -29.24 17.80 30.59
N THR A 76 -27.93 17.78 30.89
CA THR A 76 -27.20 16.72 31.61
C THR A 76 -27.89 16.31 32.94
N SER A 77 -27.62 15.15 33.56
CA SER A 77 -26.31 14.82 34.17
C SER A 77 -26.16 13.37 34.68
N THR A 78 -24.91 12.88 34.65
CA THR A 78 -24.19 12.06 35.66
C THR A 78 -24.78 10.77 36.27
N THR A 79 -24.09 9.67 35.96
CA THR A 79 -23.27 8.88 36.93
C THR A 79 -23.87 8.33 38.23
N THR A 80 -23.91 7.00 38.36
CA THR A 80 -23.31 6.33 39.53
C THR A 80 -22.70 4.95 39.21
N THR A 81 -21.59 4.67 39.89
CA THR A 81 -20.84 3.41 39.93
C THR A 81 -21.52 2.35 40.78
N THR A 82 -21.29 1.06 40.47
CA THR A 82 -20.72 0.11 41.45
C THR A 82 -20.04 -1.09 40.79
N THR A 83 -18.88 -1.46 41.34
CA THR A 83 -18.11 -2.68 41.04
C THR A 83 -18.19 -3.63 42.24
N THR A 84 -18.32 -4.94 41.98
CA THR A 84 -17.70 -6.07 42.72
C THR A 84 -18.13 -7.38 42.04
N THR A 85 -17.27 -8.07 41.29
CA THR A 85 -16.35 -9.15 41.72
C THR A 85 -17.01 -10.40 42.32
N GLU A 86 -16.70 -11.55 41.69
CA GLU A 86 -16.47 -12.86 42.33
C GLU A 86 -17.70 -13.63 42.89
N SER A 87 -17.72 -14.97 42.94
CA SER A 87 -16.73 -15.97 42.48
C SER A 87 -17.32 -17.37 42.25
N THR A 88 -16.57 -18.19 41.49
CA THR A 88 -16.39 -19.66 41.62
C THR A 88 -17.54 -20.69 41.53
N THR A 89 -17.21 -21.75 40.77
CA THR A 89 -17.32 -23.20 41.07
C THR A 89 -18.58 -24.06 40.79
N THR A 90 -18.30 -25.08 39.96
CA THR A 90 -18.56 -26.54 40.13
C THR A 90 -19.83 -27.25 39.60
N THR A 91 -19.51 -28.32 38.85
CA THR A 91 -20.15 -29.65 38.79
C THR A 91 -21.59 -29.81 38.27
N SER A 92 -21.66 -30.11 36.97
CA SER A 92 -22.19 -31.37 36.41
C SER A 92 -23.48 -31.98 37.01
N SER A 93 -24.50 -32.08 36.17
CA SER A 93 -25.42 -33.23 36.17
C SER A 93 -25.82 -33.58 34.72
N THR A 94 -25.95 -34.87 34.43
CA THR A 94 -26.36 -35.38 33.12
C THR A 94 -27.87 -35.57 33.11
N SER A 95 -28.58 -35.00 32.12
CA SER A 95 -30.01 -35.24 31.92
C SER A 95 -30.33 -35.52 30.44
N THR A 96 -30.98 -36.65 30.19
CA THR A 96 -31.34 -37.11 28.84
C THR A 96 -32.81 -36.79 28.55
N THR A 97 -33.08 -35.76 27.75
CA THR A 97 -34.44 -35.53 27.22
C THR A 97 -34.42 -34.92 25.82
N THR A 98 -35.07 -35.63 24.89
CA THR A 98 -35.75 -35.16 23.66
C THR A 98 -35.28 -33.91 22.92
N LEU A 99 -34.91 -34.14 21.66
CA LEU A 99 -34.79 -33.20 20.53
C LEU A 99 -35.85 -32.07 20.50
N PRO A 100 -35.43 -30.83 20.18
CA PRO A 100 -36.16 -29.94 19.29
C PRO A 100 -35.41 -29.77 17.96
N THR A 101 -36.12 -29.85 16.83
CA THR A 101 -35.57 -29.53 15.51
C THR A 101 -35.38 -28.02 15.37
N THR A 102 -34.17 -27.52 15.59
CA THR A 102 -33.80 -26.15 15.19
C THR A 102 -33.31 -26.15 13.74
N THR A 103 -34.03 -25.43 12.88
CA THR A 103 -33.67 -25.21 11.47
C THR A 103 -32.44 -24.31 11.36
N THR A 104 -31.26 -24.86 11.58
CA THR A 104 -29.99 -24.16 11.36
C THR A 104 -29.88 -23.82 9.87
N THR A 105 -30.07 -22.56 9.51
CA THR A 105 -29.73 -22.04 8.19
C THR A 105 -28.21 -22.06 8.03
N LEU A 106 -27.71 -23.21 7.56
CA LEU A 106 -26.29 -23.43 7.29
C LEU A 106 -25.83 -22.51 6.15
N ILE A 107 -25.23 -21.39 6.54
CA ILE A 107 -24.40 -20.58 5.64
C ILE A 107 -23.23 -21.47 5.16
N PRO A 108 -22.86 -21.43 3.87
CA PRO A 108 -21.84 -22.31 3.31
C PRO A 108 -20.49 -22.20 4.04
N PRO A 109 -19.91 -23.30 4.55
CA PRO A 109 -18.60 -23.28 5.21
C PRO A 109 -17.48 -23.19 4.17
N THR A 110 -17.23 -21.99 3.66
CA THR A 110 -16.13 -21.68 2.72
C THR A 110 -15.20 -20.61 3.32
N ASN A 111 -13.89 -20.87 3.29
CA ASN A 111 -12.91 -20.06 4.01
C ASN A 111 -12.77 -18.63 3.45
N HIS A 112 -12.76 -17.65 4.36
CA HIS A 112 -12.44 -16.23 4.16
C HIS A 112 -13.17 -15.50 3.00
N PHE A 113 -14.11 -14.64 3.38
CA PHE A 113 -14.77 -13.63 2.54
C PHE A 113 -15.75 -14.11 1.44
N GLY A 114 -16.07 -15.41 1.40
CA GLY A 114 -17.41 -15.87 1.02
C GLY A 114 -17.76 -15.89 -0.47
N CYS A 115 -16.79 -16.02 -1.37
CA CYS A 115 -17.08 -16.53 -2.72
C CYS A 115 -17.44 -18.01 -2.62
N TYR A 116 -18.59 -18.39 -3.20
CA TYR A 116 -18.94 -19.80 -3.38
C TYR A 116 -17.99 -20.43 -4.41
N ASN A 117 -17.31 -21.51 -4.01
CA ASN A 117 -16.50 -22.35 -4.88
C ASN A 117 -16.87 -23.80 -4.55
N ALA A 118 -17.33 -24.54 -5.57
CA ALA A 118 -17.73 -25.94 -5.45
C ALA A 118 -16.52 -26.84 -5.15
N GLU A 119 -16.73 -27.88 -4.36
CA GLU A 119 -15.70 -28.88 -4.02
C GLU A 119 -15.10 -29.51 -5.29
N PRO A 120 -13.75 -29.59 -5.47
CA PRO A 120 -13.13 -30.24 -6.63
C PRO A 120 -13.67 -31.64 -6.95
N ASP A 121 -14.07 -32.42 -5.93
CA ASP A 121 -14.57 -33.78 -6.12
C ASP A 121 -15.94 -33.84 -6.83
N LEU A 122 -16.74 -32.77 -6.77
CA LEU A 122 -18.02 -32.67 -7.51
C LEU A 122 -17.81 -32.71 -9.04
N CYS A 123 -16.68 -32.19 -9.53
CA CYS A 123 -16.34 -32.26 -10.96
C CYS A 123 -15.83 -33.64 -11.43
N ARG A 124 -15.68 -34.64 -10.54
CA ARG A 124 -15.23 -35.99 -10.91
C ARG A 124 -16.36 -36.93 -11.31
N THR A 125 -17.62 -36.59 -11.01
CA THR A 125 -18.76 -37.51 -11.11
C THR A 125 -19.79 -37.11 -12.16
N HIS A 126 -19.67 -35.93 -12.78
CA HIS A 126 -20.70 -35.38 -13.66
C HIS A 126 -20.32 -35.42 -15.15
N THR A 127 -21.23 -35.98 -15.96
CA THR A 127 -21.17 -36.01 -17.44
C THR A 127 -22.58 -35.82 -18.01
N GLY A 128 -23.11 -34.59 -17.97
CA GLY A 128 -24.44 -34.23 -18.46
C GLY A 128 -24.43 -33.35 -19.72
N ASP A 129 -25.59 -33.24 -20.38
CA ASP A 129 -25.77 -32.43 -21.61
C ASP A 129 -25.68 -30.91 -21.35
N CYS A 130 -26.10 -30.48 -20.16
CA CYS A 130 -25.71 -29.19 -19.60
C CYS A 130 -24.40 -29.40 -18.82
N GLU A 131 -23.41 -28.54 -19.04
CA GLU A 131 -22.08 -28.62 -18.41
C GLU A 131 -22.09 -28.25 -16.90
N CYS A 132 -23.27 -28.26 -16.26
CA CYS A 132 -23.55 -27.78 -14.90
C CYS A 132 -24.58 -28.63 -14.15
N ALA A 133 -24.43 -28.70 -12.82
CA ALA A 133 -25.36 -29.35 -11.89
C ALA A 133 -25.55 -28.56 -10.57
N PRO A 134 -26.65 -28.76 -9.82
CA PRO A 134 -26.83 -28.18 -8.49
C PRO A 134 -25.83 -28.74 -7.47
N ASP A 135 -25.37 -27.91 -6.54
CA ASP A 135 -24.56 -28.37 -5.41
C ASP A 135 -25.44 -29.17 -4.41
N PRO A 136 -25.02 -30.37 -3.96
CA PRO A 136 -25.81 -31.21 -3.06
C PRO A 136 -25.83 -30.75 -1.59
N VAL A 137 -24.97 -29.80 -1.21
CA VAL A 137 -24.82 -29.25 0.15
C VAL A 137 -25.23 -27.77 0.21
N ILE A 138 -24.94 -27.01 -0.84
CA ILE A 138 -25.12 -25.56 -0.87
C ILE A 138 -26.44 -25.17 -1.57
N PRO A 139 -27.42 -24.58 -0.85
CA PRO A 139 -28.68 -24.16 -1.45
C PRO A 139 -28.48 -22.98 -2.40
N ASP A 140 -29.33 -22.91 -3.43
CA ASP A 140 -29.31 -21.91 -4.50
C ASP A 140 -27.98 -21.80 -5.28
N ALA A 141 -27.14 -22.86 -5.23
CA ALA A 141 -25.85 -22.91 -5.90
C ALA A 141 -25.78 -23.93 -7.04
N LEU A 142 -25.14 -23.50 -8.14
CA LEU A 142 -24.87 -24.31 -9.33
C LEU A 142 -23.36 -24.42 -9.52
N TYR A 143 -22.84 -25.58 -9.90
CA TYR A 143 -21.45 -25.74 -10.35
C TYR A 143 -21.39 -26.24 -11.79
N CYS A 144 -20.34 -25.86 -12.52
CA CYS A 144 -20.08 -26.24 -13.90
C CYS A 144 -18.63 -26.70 -14.03
N CYS A 145 -18.35 -27.68 -14.89
CA CYS A 145 -17.04 -28.35 -14.94
C CYS A 145 -16.56 -28.54 -16.39
N ASN A 146 -15.28 -28.21 -16.65
CA ASN A 146 -14.61 -28.44 -17.94
C ASN A 146 -15.30 -27.77 -19.14
N ALA A 147 -15.98 -26.64 -18.90
CA ALA A 147 -16.77 -25.94 -19.91
C ALA A 147 -15.89 -25.33 -21.00
N THR A 148 -16.40 -25.33 -22.24
CA THR A 148 -15.71 -24.74 -23.42
C THR A 148 -16.51 -23.61 -24.08
N ASP A 149 -17.77 -23.43 -23.67
CA ASP A 149 -18.58 -22.27 -24.04
C ASP A 149 -19.31 -21.73 -22.81
N ILE A 150 -18.92 -20.53 -22.39
CA ILE A 150 -19.54 -19.87 -21.24
C ILE A 150 -21.05 -19.64 -21.41
N ASN A 151 -21.54 -19.52 -22.65
CA ASN A 151 -22.96 -19.32 -22.92
C ASN A 151 -23.81 -20.55 -22.53
N LYS A 152 -23.25 -21.76 -22.58
CA LYS A 152 -23.91 -22.98 -22.05
C LYS A 152 -24.03 -22.93 -20.54
N ALA A 153 -22.91 -22.67 -19.85
CA ALA A 153 -22.85 -22.60 -18.39
C ALA A 153 -23.80 -21.52 -17.85
N ILE A 154 -23.87 -20.38 -18.53
CA ILE A 154 -24.75 -19.26 -18.22
C ILE A 154 -26.21 -19.52 -18.65
N GLY A 155 -26.45 -20.34 -19.68
CA GLY A 155 -27.78 -20.77 -20.10
C GLY A 155 -28.52 -21.58 -19.02
N CYS A 156 -27.79 -22.20 -18.09
CA CYS A 156 -28.34 -22.96 -16.96
C CYS A 156 -28.91 -22.07 -15.84
N VAL A 157 -28.67 -20.75 -15.85
CA VAL A 157 -29.13 -19.83 -14.79
C VAL A 157 -30.56 -19.36 -15.09
N ASP A 158 -31.55 -20.04 -14.52
CA ASP A 158 -33.00 -19.78 -14.73
C ASP A 158 -33.62 -18.69 -13.82
N GLY A 159 -32.86 -18.20 -12.83
CA GLY A 159 -33.31 -17.23 -11.83
C GLY A 159 -33.51 -17.80 -10.42
N SER A 160 -33.46 -19.12 -10.25
CA SER A 160 -33.46 -19.80 -8.94
C SER A 160 -32.12 -19.64 -8.21
N TRP A 161 -31.03 -19.56 -8.98
CA TRP A 161 -29.65 -19.64 -8.51
C TRP A 161 -29.11 -18.28 -8.06
N LYS A 162 -28.43 -18.26 -6.90
CA LYS A 162 -27.72 -17.11 -6.33
C LYS A 162 -26.22 -17.24 -6.46
N TYR A 163 -25.70 -18.45 -6.61
CA TYR A 163 -24.28 -18.73 -6.66
C TYR A 163 -23.97 -19.62 -7.86
N ILE A 164 -22.89 -19.31 -8.59
CA ILE A 164 -22.39 -20.18 -9.66
C ILE A 164 -20.86 -20.28 -9.61
N HIS A 165 -20.33 -21.49 -9.78
CA HIS A 165 -18.90 -21.75 -9.92
C HIS A 165 -18.63 -22.55 -11.19
N MET A 166 -17.87 -21.96 -12.11
CA MET A 166 -17.39 -22.61 -13.34
C MET A 166 -15.92 -23.01 -13.14
N ARG A 167 -15.66 -24.30 -12.95
CA ARG A 167 -14.31 -24.85 -12.82
C ARG A 167 -13.79 -25.32 -14.17
N ASN A 168 -12.54 -24.98 -14.50
CA ASN A 168 -11.88 -25.29 -15.76
C ASN A 168 -12.66 -24.78 -17.00
N LEU A 169 -13.02 -23.49 -17.00
CA LEU A 169 -13.55 -22.83 -18.20
C LEU A 169 -12.40 -22.50 -19.17
N THR A 170 -12.39 -23.16 -20.33
CA THR A 170 -11.37 -22.94 -21.37
C THR A 170 -11.93 -22.10 -22.51
N VAL A 171 -11.80 -20.78 -22.39
CA VAL A 171 -12.11 -19.80 -23.45
C VAL A 171 -10.96 -18.78 -23.56
N PRO A 172 -10.55 -18.32 -24.75
CA PRO A 172 -9.44 -17.36 -24.87
C PRO A 172 -9.81 -15.99 -24.29
N GLU A 173 -11.06 -15.57 -24.48
CA GLU A 173 -11.59 -14.26 -24.07
C GLU A 173 -12.92 -14.43 -23.33
N LEU A 174 -13.04 -13.78 -22.18
CA LEU A 174 -14.22 -13.79 -21.33
C LEU A 174 -15.15 -12.62 -21.68
N VAL A 175 -16.29 -12.93 -22.31
CA VAL A 175 -17.35 -11.97 -22.64
C VAL A 175 -18.49 -12.07 -21.63
N LEU A 176 -18.65 -11.00 -20.84
CA LEU A 176 -19.57 -10.87 -19.70
C LEU A 176 -20.82 -10.04 -20.02
N ASN A 177 -20.90 -9.49 -21.23
CA ASN A 177 -22.11 -8.85 -21.76
C ASN A 177 -23.06 -9.92 -22.33
N VAL A 178 -23.56 -10.79 -21.46
CA VAL A 178 -24.32 -11.99 -21.84
C VAL A 178 -25.82 -11.75 -21.74
N SER A 179 -26.57 -12.28 -22.70
CA SER A 179 -28.01 -12.01 -22.88
C SER A 179 -28.91 -12.52 -21.77
N ASN A 180 -28.43 -13.44 -20.92
CA ASN A 180 -29.22 -13.97 -19.81
C ASN A 180 -29.39 -12.92 -18.68
N ARG A 181 -30.62 -12.46 -18.49
CA ARG A 181 -31.01 -11.49 -17.45
C ARG A 181 -30.70 -11.94 -16.01
N TYR A 182 -30.67 -13.25 -15.74
CA TYR A 182 -30.56 -13.80 -14.39
C TYR A 182 -29.14 -13.81 -13.81
N ILE A 183 -28.10 -13.66 -14.64
CA ILE A 183 -26.71 -13.47 -14.16
C ILE A 183 -26.63 -12.26 -13.21
N LYS A 184 -27.45 -11.24 -13.46
CA LYS A 184 -27.46 -9.99 -12.70
C LYS A 184 -27.97 -10.15 -11.26
N THR A 185 -28.67 -11.24 -10.95
CA THR A 185 -29.17 -11.55 -9.61
C THR A 185 -28.27 -12.51 -8.82
N LEU A 186 -27.17 -12.98 -9.42
CA LEU A 186 -26.14 -13.75 -8.70
C LEU A 186 -25.47 -12.87 -7.64
N LEU A 187 -25.20 -13.48 -6.49
CA LEU A 187 -24.44 -12.93 -5.36
C LEU A 187 -22.97 -13.37 -5.39
N SER A 188 -22.68 -14.57 -5.91
CA SER A 188 -21.31 -15.03 -6.19
C SER A 188 -21.20 -15.55 -7.62
N LEU A 189 -20.21 -15.07 -8.34
CA LEU A 189 -19.76 -15.63 -9.61
C LEU A 189 -18.29 -16.04 -9.46
N SER A 190 -18.01 -17.32 -9.65
CA SER A 190 -16.67 -17.88 -9.55
C SER A 190 -16.31 -18.58 -10.86
N ILE A 191 -15.12 -18.34 -11.41
CA ILE A 191 -14.62 -18.95 -12.65
C ILE A 191 -13.13 -19.28 -12.48
N THR A 192 -12.81 -20.51 -12.07
CA THR A 192 -11.44 -20.88 -11.62
C THR A 192 -10.82 -22.02 -12.41
N ASP A 193 -9.50 -22.18 -12.28
CA ASP A 193 -8.72 -23.30 -12.82
C ASP A 193 -8.82 -23.45 -14.36
N GLY A 194 -9.06 -22.32 -15.04
CA GLY A 194 -9.34 -22.24 -16.47
C GLY A 194 -8.17 -21.71 -17.29
N SER A 195 -8.45 -21.35 -18.55
CA SER A 195 -7.44 -20.80 -19.47
C SER A 195 -7.89 -19.48 -20.12
N ILE A 196 -8.51 -18.63 -19.32
CA ILE A 196 -8.94 -17.28 -19.76
C ILE A 196 -7.71 -16.38 -19.85
N HIS A 197 -7.52 -15.71 -20.99
CA HIS A 197 -6.38 -14.80 -21.21
C HIS A 197 -6.78 -13.32 -21.14
N LYS A 198 -8.04 -12.98 -21.43
CA LYS A 198 -8.53 -11.59 -21.49
C LYS A 198 -9.98 -11.45 -21.04
N ILE A 199 -10.33 -10.29 -20.47
CA ILE A 199 -11.72 -9.86 -20.23
C ILE A 199 -12.00 -8.59 -21.03
N SER A 200 -12.70 -8.70 -22.16
CA SER A 200 -12.88 -7.57 -23.10
C SER A 200 -14.12 -6.70 -22.86
N SER A 201 -15.02 -7.10 -21.96
CA SER A 201 -16.33 -6.44 -21.78
C SER A 201 -16.67 -6.11 -20.34
N SER A 202 -17.33 -4.96 -20.13
CA SER A 202 -18.08 -4.63 -18.92
C SER A 202 -19.04 -5.75 -18.52
N PHE A 203 -19.11 -6.03 -17.22
CA PHE A 203 -20.28 -6.67 -16.63
C PHE A 203 -21.54 -5.85 -16.94
N ALA A 204 -22.65 -6.55 -17.19
CA ALA A 204 -23.89 -5.91 -17.56
C ALA A 204 -24.41 -4.95 -16.47
N ARG A 205 -25.08 -3.86 -16.89
CA ARG A 205 -25.64 -2.87 -15.96
C ARG A 205 -26.63 -3.53 -14.99
N PHE A 206 -26.52 -3.12 -13.72
CA PHE A 206 -27.26 -3.65 -12.56
C PHE A 206 -26.93 -5.09 -12.17
N SER A 207 -25.71 -5.58 -12.46
CA SER A 207 -25.20 -6.81 -11.86
C SER A 207 -25.00 -6.67 -10.34
N SER A 208 -25.45 -7.68 -9.60
CA SER A 208 -25.45 -7.71 -8.13
C SER A 208 -24.40 -8.60 -7.43
N PRO A 209 -23.34 -9.15 -8.07
CA PRO A 209 -22.43 -10.06 -7.37
C PRO A 209 -21.67 -9.29 -6.28
N VAL A 210 -21.80 -9.81 -5.07
CA VAL A 210 -21.11 -9.38 -3.85
C VAL A 210 -19.69 -9.94 -3.85
N CYS A 211 -19.51 -11.14 -4.39
CA CYS A 211 -18.20 -11.76 -4.58
C CYS A 211 -17.98 -12.15 -6.05
N LEU A 212 -16.79 -11.83 -6.57
CA LEU A 212 -16.31 -12.26 -7.88
C LEU A 212 -14.97 -12.98 -7.71
N ASN A 213 -14.91 -14.24 -8.11
CA ASN A 213 -13.67 -15.00 -8.17
C ASN A 213 -13.36 -15.34 -9.63
N ILE A 214 -12.17 -14.97 -10.11
CA ILE A 214 -11.62 -15.35 -11.41
C ILE A 214 -10.14 -15.78 -11.30
N SER A 215 -9.76 -16.33 -10.15
CA SER A 215 -8.40 -16.79 -9.87
C SER A 215 -8.01 -18.07 -10.60
N ASN A 216 -6.70 -18.34 -10.62
CA ASN A 216 -6.09 -19.50 -11.29
C ASN A 216 -6.50 -19.61 -12.77
N ASN A 217 -6.16 -18.57 -13.53
CA ASN A 217 -6.36 -18.43 -14.97
C ASN A 217 -5.12 -17.75 -15.60
N ASN A 218 -5.13 -17.50 -16.92
CA ASN A 218 -4.02 -16.89 -17.65
C ASN A 218 -4.22 -15.38 -17.89
N ILE A 219 -5.09 -14.69 -17.14
CA ILE A 219 -5.58 -13.36 -17.52
C ILE A 219 -4.47 -12.34 -17.44
N SER A 220 -4.16 -11.70 -18.57
CA SER A 220 -3.14 -10.64 -18.67
C SER A 220 -3.71 -9.26 -18.96
N GLU A 221 -4.95 -9.18 -19.48
CA GLU A 221 -5.63 -7.92 -19.79
C GLU A 221 -7.10 -7.94 -19.34
N ILE A 222 -7.53 -6.86 -18.69
CA ILE A 222 -8.92 -6.62 -18.30
C ILE A 222 -9.33 -5.23 -18.83
N GLN A 223 -10.49 -5.14 -19.47
CA GLN A 223 -11.01 -3.89 -20.01
C GLN A 223 -11.16 -2.82 -18.91
N GLU A 224 -10.77 -1.58 -19.21
CA GLU A 224 -10.86 -0.39 -18.33
C GLU A 224 -12.25 -0.16 -17.68
N ARG A 225 -13.32 -0.75 -18.22
CA ARG A 225 -14.69 -0.63 -17.69
C ARG A 225 -15.30 -1.99 -17.29
N ALA A 226 -14.50 -3.05 -17.15
CA ALA A 226 -14.95 -4.39 -16.79
C ALA A 226 -15.82 -4.38 -15.52
N PHE A 227 -15.24 -3.91 -14.41
CA PHE A 227 -15.86 -3.97 -13.07
C PHE A 227 -16.79 -2.78 -12.75
N ARG A 228 -16.88 -1.77 -13.62
CA ARG A 228 -17.51 -0.46 -13.33
C ARG A 228 -18.96 -0.53 -12.84
N GLU A 229 -19.73 -1.50 -13.32
CA GLU A 229 -21.15 -1.63 -12.97
C GLU A 229 -21.39 -2.55 -11.75
N LEU A 230 -20.36 -3.18 -11.18
CA LEU A 230 -20.42 -4.11 -10.04
C LEU A 230 -20.57 -3.40 -8.68
N ARG A 231 -21.57 -2.53 -8.54
CA ARG A 231 -21.70 -1.62 -7.38
C ARG A 231 -21.90 -2.30 -6.03
N ALA A 232 -22.32 -3.57 -6.03
CA ALA A 232 -22.51 -4.41 -4.85
C ALA A 232 -21.26 -5.21 -4.44
N LEU A 233 -20.19 -5.20 -5.25
CA LEU A 233 -19.00 -6.02 -5.04
C LEU A 233 -18.27 -5.63 -3.75
N THR A 234 -18.07 -6.60 -2.85
CA THR A 234 -17.28 -6.47 -1.62
C THR A 234 -15.93 -7.17 -1.73
N MET A 235 -15.87 -8.31 -2.43
CA MET A 235 -14.68 -9.17 -2.56
C MET A 235 -14.36 -9.48 -4.03
N LEU A 236 -13.09 -9.34 -4.42
CA LEU A 236 -12.56 -9.72 -5.73
C LEU A 236 -11.34 -10.61 -5.54
N ASP A 237 -11.39 -11.84 -6.06
CA ASP A 237 -10.22 -12.70 -6.21
C ASP A 237 -9.79 -12.71 -7.69
N ILE A 238 -8.60 -12.16 -7.93
CA ILE A 238 -7.88 -12.18 -9.22
C ILE A 238 -6.47 -12.79 -9.04
N SER A 239 -6.24 -13.54 -7.96
CA SER A 239 -4.97 -14.21 -7.70
C SER A 239 -4.63 -15.27 -8.75
N HIS A 240 -3.37 -15.70 -8.83
CA HIS A 240 -2.89 -16.71 -9.78
C HIS A 240 -3.31 -16.37 -11.23
N ASN A 241 -2.97 -15.16 -11.68
CA ASN A 241 -3.15 -14.64 -13.03
C ASN A 241 -1.87 -13.92 -13.50
N ASN A 242 -1.88 -13.22 -14.64
CA ASN A 242 -0.72 -12.55 -15.21
C ASN A 242 -0.94 -11.03 -15.40
N LEU A 243 -1.70 -10.40 -14.50
CA LEU A 243 -2.10 -8.99 -14.59
C LEU A 243 -0.97 -8.05 -14.19
N SER A 244 -0.75 -6.99 -14.99
CA SER A 244 0.11 -5.86 -14.63
C SER A 244 -0.66 -4.68 -14.01
N SER A 245 -1.98 -4.65 -14.20
CA SER A 245 -2.88 -3.61 -13.70
C SER A 245 -4.29 -4.13 -13.39
N ILE A 246 -5.06 -3.34 -12.63
CA ILE A 246 -6.42 -3.71 -12.20
C ILE A 246 -7.36 -2.50 -12.41
N PRO A 247 -8.32 -2.55 -13.36
CA PRO A 247 -9.16 -1.40 -13.69
C PRO A 247 -10.33 -1.24 -12.70
N ILE A 248 -10.02 -0.83 -11.47
CA ILE A 248 -11.00 -0.57 -10.40
C ILE A 248 -11.15 0.93 -10.16
N GLN A 249 -12.35 1.45 -10.38
CA GLN A 249 -12.74 2.80 -9.99
C GLN A 249 -13.29 2.78 -8.55
N TYR A 250 -12.39 2.82 -7.56
CA TYR A 250 -12.73 2.71 -6.12
C TYR A 250 -13.79 3.71 -5.66
N SER A 251 -13.85 4.91 -6.25
CA SER A 251 -14.88 5.93 -6.01
C SER A 251 -16.31 5.49 -6.42
N THR A 252 -16.42 4.55 -7.35
CA THR A 252 -17.68 3.96 -7.82
C THR A 252 -18.05 2.72 -6.99
N LEU A 253 -17.08 1.86 -6.68
CA LEU A 253 -17.31 0.59 -5.96
C LEU A 253 -17.32 0.79 -4.44
N LYS A 254 -18.26 1.59 -3.93
CA LYS A 254 -18.34 1.98 -2.50
C LYS A 254 -18.49 0.81 -1.51
N ALA A 255 -18.94 -0.36 -1.99
CA ALA A 255 -19.05 -1.60 -1.21
C ALA A 255 -17.73 -2.39 -1.14
N PHE A 256 -16.72 -2.08 -1.98
CA PHE A 256 -15.53 -2.89 -2.14
C PHE A 256 -14.60 -2.84 -0.93
N ARG A 257 -14.15 -3.99 -0.42
CA ARG A 257 -13.36 -4.11 0.82
C ARG A 257 -12.20 -5.09 0.72
N TRP A 258 -12.34 -6.19 -0.01
CA TRP A 258 -11.38 -7.29 -0.03
C TRP A 258 -10.87 -7.59 -1.43
N LEU A 259 -9.57 -7.79 -1.55
CA LEU A 259 -8.87 -8.04 -2.81
C LEU A 259 -7.79 -9.11 -2.64
N ASP A 260 -7.83 -10.17 -3.45
CA ASP A 260 -6.66 -11.04 -3.65
C ASP A 260 -6.07 -10.81 -5.05
N VAL A 261 -4.75 -10.66 -5.08
CA VAL A 261 -3.92 -10.33 -6.26
C VAL A 261 -2.63 -11.16 -6.30
N ARG A 262 -2.46 -12.13 -5.39
CA ARG A 262 -1.22 -12.92 -5.27
C ARG A 262 -0.88 -13.65 -6.57
N GLU A 263 0.41 -13.96 -6.75
CA GLU A 263 0.99 -14.58 -7.96
C GLU A 263 0.81 -13.81 -9.30
N ASN A 264 0.20 -12.62 -9.31
CA ASN A 264 0.25 -11.72 -10.48
C ASN A 264 1.65 -11.10 -10.62
N LYS A 265 2.58 -11.87 -11.20
CA LYS A 265 4.00 -11.53 -11.30
C LYS A 265 4.32 -10.14 -11.90
N PRO A 266 3.63 -9.63 -12.93
CA PRO A 266 3.91 -8.31 -13.47
C PRO A 266 3.14 -7.15 -12.79
N MET A 267 2.43 -7.40 -11.68
CA MET A 267 1.56 -6.41 -11.01
C MET A 267 2.32 -5.15 -10.59
N LEU A 268 2.00 -4.00 -11.18
CA LEU A 268 2.70 -2.74 -10.88
C LEU A 268 2.22 -2.12 -9.57
N CYS A 269 3.17 -1.66 -8.74
CA CYS A 269 2.88 -1.11 -7.41
C CYS A 269 1.94 0.10 -7.39
N LYS A 270 1.77 0.81 -8.52
CA LYS A 270 0.78 1.88 -8.66
C LYS A 270 -0.64 1.37 -8.33
N ASN A 271 -1.05 0.22 -8.88
CA ASN A 271 -2.40 -0.32 -8.68
C ASN A 271 -2.65 -0.67 -7.21
N LEU A 272 -1.66 -1.30 -6.57
CA LEU A 272 -1.78 -1.69 -5.16
C LEU A 272 -1.73 -0.46 -4.24
N LEU A 273 -1.01 0.60 -4.62
CA LEU A 273 -1.01 1.86 -3.89
C LEU A 273 -2.37 2.58 -3.97
N GLU A 274 -3.06 2.51 -5.11
CA GLU A 274 -4.42 3.03 -5.25
C GLU A 274 -5.43 2.24 -4.40
N ALA A 275 -5.29 0.91 -4.31
CA ALA A 275 -6.07 0.07 -3.39
C ALA A 275 -5.77 0.36 -1.90
N VAL A 276 -4.50 0.53 -1.51
CA VAL A 276 -4.10 0.93 -0.15
C VAL A 276 -4.72 2.28 0.22
N LYS A 277 -4.67 3.28 -0.67
CA LYS A 277 -5.29 4.60 -0.47
C LYS A 277 -6.82 4.56 -0.42
N ALA A 278 -7.44 3.55 -1.02
CA ALA A 278 -8.87 3.27 -0.91
C ALA A 278 -9.24 2.45 0.35
N ASN A 279 -8.27 2.16 1.23
CA ASN A 279 -8.42 1.33 2.44
C ASN A 279 -8.93 -0.10 2.15
N ILE A 280 -8.52 -0.69 1.03
CA ILE A 280 -8.83 -2.07 0.69
C ILE A 280 -7.96 -3.02 1.53
N THR A 281 -8.60 -4.00 2.17
CA THR A 281 -7.96 -5.11 2.87
C THR A 281 -7.50 -6.14 1.85
N PHE A 282 -6.25 -6.58 1.93
CA PHE A 282 -5.74 -7.60 1.03
C PHE A 282 -5.86 -8.99 1.65
N VAL A 283 -6.22 -9.98 0.82
CA VAL A 283 -6.20 -11.38 1.23
C VAL A 283 -4.75 -11.86 1.25
N GLN A 284 -4.34 -12.48 2.37
CA GLN A 284 -2.98 -13.01 2.57
C GLN A 284 -1.87 -11.96 2.28
N GLU A 285 -1.96 -10.82 2.97
CA GLU A 285 -1.09 -9.63 2.84
C GLU A 285 0.42 -9.93 2.78
N GLN A 286 0.89 -10.95 3.50
CA GLN A 286 2.30 -11.33 3.61
C GLN A 286 2.89 -11.90 2.31
N GLU A 287 2.04 -12.46 1.46
CA GLU A 287 2.36 -13.01 0.14
C GLU A 287 2.08 -12.01 -0.99
N THR A 288 1.34 -10.94 -0.73
CA THR A 288 1.04 -9.91 -1.73
C THR A 288 2.29 -9.07 -2.02
N PHE A 289 2.65 -8.97 -3.29
CA PHE A 289 3.77 -8.17 -3.78
C PHE A 289 3.42 -7.44 -5.07
N CYS A 290 4.29 -6.51 -5.46
CA CYS A 290 4.22 -5.77 -6.72
C CYS A 290 5.62 -5.41 -7.23
N LEU A 291 5.70 -4.99 -8.50
CA LEU A 291 6.91 -4.49 -9.13
C LEU A 291 6.89 -2.96 -9.22
N THR A 292 8.06 -2.36 -9.00
CA THR A 292 8.31 -0.94 -9.25
C THR A 292 8.38 -0.63 -10.74
N SER A 293 7.79 0.50 -11.15
CA SER A 293 8.03 1.11 -12.46
C SER A 293 9.24 2.04 -12.38
N ARG A 294 9.92 2.32 -13.50
CA ARG A 294 10.93 3.39 -13.60
C ARG A 294 10.37 4.79 -13.30
N THR A 295 9.05 4.95 -13.28
CA THR A 295 8.34 6.17 -12.86
C THR A 295 7.92 6.17 -11.37
N PHE A 296 8.32 5.15 -10.60
CA PHE A 296 7.96 4.96 -9.20
C PHE A 296 9.16 5.33 -8.31
N ASN A 297 9.39 6.64 -8.16
CA ASN A 297 10.63 7.32 -7.72
C ASN A 297 11.24 6.91 -6.36
N TRP A 298 10.69 5.93 -5.65
CA TRP A 298 11.19 5.46 -4.36
C TRP A 298 12.29 4.39 -4.47
N PHE A 299 12.44 3.70 -5.61
CA PHE A 299 13.53 2.73 -5.84
C PHE A 299 14.00 2.75 -7.30
N GLU A 300 15.29 2.97 -7.56
CA GLU A 300 15.87 3.11 -8.92
C GLU A 300 16.11 1.78 -9.67
N SER A 301 15.34 0.74 -9.36
CA SER A 301 15.47 -0.59 -9.99
C SER A 301 14.13 -1.33 -9.97
N GLU A 302 13.99 -2.32 -10.85
CA GLU A 302 12.87 -3.27 -10.87
C GLU A 302 13.00 -4.20 -9.65
N VAL A 303 12.27 -3.87 -8.57
CA VAL A 303 12.36 -4.53 -7.26
C VAL A 303 10.99 -5.07 -6.88
N VAL A 304 10.96 -6.30 -6.37
CA VAL A 304 9.77 -6.88 -5.74
C VAL A 304 9.53 -6.19 -4.40
N ILE A 305 8.44 -5.46 -4.29
CA ILE A 305 7.98 -4.76 -3.09
C ILE A 305 6.81 -5.55 -2.48
N ARG A 306 6.94 -5.98 -1.23
CA ARG A 306 5.82 -6.62 -0.50
C ARG A 306 4.82 -5.55 -0.03
N LEU A 307 3.55 -5.93 0.11
CA LEU A 307 2.46 -5.01 0.49
C LEU A 307 2.78 -4.21 1.77
N GLN A 308 3.32 -4.84 2.82
CA GLN A 308 3.71 -4.16 4.06
C GLN A 308 4.70 -2.99 3.82
N GLN A 309 5.60 -3.15 2.85
CA GLN A 309 6.60 -2.14 2.48
C GLN A 309 5.95 -0.98 1.71
N LEU A 310 4.92 -1.27 0.91
CA LEU A 310 4.11 -0.28 0.17
C LEU A 310 3.19 0.50 1.11
N GLN A 311 2.55 -0.17 2.08
CA GLN A 311 1.78 0.45 3.15
C GLN A 311 2.67 1.40 4.00
N ALA A 312 3.88 0.95 4.37
CA ALA A 312 4.86 1.79 5.06
C ALA A 312 5.32 2.99 4.20
N ALA A 313 5.51 2.81 2.89
CA ALA A 313 5.82 3.91 1.97
C ALA A 313 4.70 4.97 1.91
N ASP A 314 3.44 4.53 1.89
CA ASP A 314 2.32 5.47 1.85
C ASP A 314 2.10 6.18 3.19
N GLN A 315 2.20 5.48 4.31
CA GLN A 315 2.17 6.08 5.65
C GLN A 315 3.32 7.08 5.85
N LEU A 316 4.51 6.78 5.34
CA LEU A 316 5.65 7.70 5.33
C LEU A 316 5.34 8.96 4.50
N GLN A 317 4.73 8.81 3.32
CA GLN A 317 4.36 9.92 2.46
C GLN A 317 3.24 10.78 3.05
N GLN A 318 2.24 10.18 3.70
CA GLN A 318 1.13 10.89 4.36
C GLN A 318 1.59 11.71 5.57
N ASN A 319 2.54 11.19 6.35
CA ASN A 319 3.05 11.84 7.57
C ASN A 319 4.33 12.66 7.34
N CYS A 320 4.76 12.85 6.08
CA CYS A 320 5.97 13.59 5.77
C CYS A 320 5.80 15.10 6.08
N PRO A 321 6.75 15.76 6.76
CA PRO A 321 6.63 17.20 7.04
C PRO A 321 6.64 18.00 5.74
N ARG A 322 5.87 19.09 5.69
CA ARG A 322 5.83 19.98 4.52
C ARG A 322 7.24 20.50 4.22
N GLN A 323 7.54 20.64 2.92
CA GLN A 323 8.86 21.03 2.37
C GLN A 323 9.99 19.99 2.54
N CYS A 324 9.89 19.03 3.46
CA CYS A 324 10.87 17.95 3.60
C CYS A 324 10.66 16.83 2.58
N ARG A 325 11.71 16.05 2.30
CA ARG A 325 11.66 14.79 1.54
C ARG A 325 11.76 13.60 2.49
N CYS A 326 10.84 12.65 2.37
CA CYS A 326 10.87 11.41 3.14
C CYS A 326 11.18 10.21 2.24
N GLU A 327 12.04 9.31 2.69
CA GLU A 327 12.52 8.13 1.95
C GLU A 327 12.63 6.90 2.88
N LEU A 328 12.35 5.71 2.35
CA LEU A 328 12.49 4.46 3.12
C LEU A 328 13.95 4.03 3.15
N GLU A 329 14.56 4.03 4.33
CA GLU A 329 15.94 3.60 4.56
C GLU A 329 15.96 2.17 5.13
N ARG A 330 16.70 1.27 4.47
CA ARG A 330 16.96 -0.09 5.00
C ARG A 330 18.15 -0.02 5.94
N LEU A 331 17.96 -0.36 7.21
CA LEU A 331 19.01 -0.32 8.21
C LEU A 331 19.41 -1.72 8.67
N ASN A 332 20.65 -2.10 8.36
CA ASN A 332 21.28 -3.29 8.89
C ASN A 332 21.74 -3.01 10.34
N PHE A 333 20.91 -3.40 11.31
CA PHE A 333 21.27 -3.38 12.73
C PHE A 333 21.97 -4.68 13.14
N ASP A 334 23.19 -4.87 12.62
CA ASP A 334 24.04 -6.01 12.97
C ASP A 334 24.63 -5.86 14.37
N LEU A 335 23.85 -6.30 15.37
CA LEU A 335 24.30 -6.53 16.74
C LEU A 335 24.36 -8.02 17.12
N ASN A 336 23.62 -8.89 16.42
CA ASN A 336 23.58 -10.35 16.68
C ASN A 336 23.54 -11.21 15.40
N ASN A 337 23.86 -10.63 14.23
CA ASN A 337 23.89 -11.32 12.91
C ASN A 337 22.57 -12.02 12.50
N THR A 338 21.45 -11.65 13.14
CA THR A 338 20.10 -12.01 12.69
C THR A 338 19.67 -11.03 11.60
N GLU A 339 19.42 -11.50 10.37
CA GLU A 339 19.15 -10.69 9.17
C GLU A 339 17.82 -9.90 9.15
N LYS A 340 17.38 -9.34 10.29
CA LYS A 340 16.16 -8.55 10.41
C LYS A 340 16.39 -7.14 9.82
N LYS A 341 16.42 -7.09 8.48
CA LYS A 341 16.54 -5.89 7.63
C LYS A 341 15.29 -5.02 7.78
N THR A 342 15.20 -4.32 8.90
CA THR A 342 14.09 -3.41 9.22
C THR A 342 14.09 -2.25 8.23
N ILE A 343 12.92 -1.96 7.68
CA ILE A 343 12.67 -0.76 6.89
C ILE A 343 12.31 0.35 7.87
N THR A 344 12.95 1.50 7.71
CA THR A 344 12.81 2.66 8.61
C THR A 344 12.57 3.92 7.79
N ALA A 345 12.02 4.95 8.40
CA ALA A 345 11.87 6.24 7.75
C ALA A 345 13.15 7.07 7.91
N LYS A 346 13.54 7.72 6.81
CA LYS A 346 14.53 8.79 6.77
C LYS A 346 13.88 10.06 6.27
N VAL A 347 14.13 11.16 6.96
CA VAL A 347 13.53 12.47 6.67
C VAL A 347 14.65 13.47 6.40
N ASN A 348 14.59 14.14 5.24
CA ASN A 348 15.49 15.22 4.88
C ASN A 348 14.73 16.55 4.81
N CYS A 349 15.09 17.44 5.72
CA CYS A 349 14.61 18.80 5.91
C CYS A 349 15.75 19.83 5.75
N SER A 350 16.86 19.45 5.09
CA SER A 350 18.04 20.30 4.94
C SER A 350 17.78 21.49 4.00
N GLY A 351 18.30 22.67 4.32
CA GLY A 351 18.24 23.84 3.44
C GLY A 351 16.87 24.54 3.36
N MET A 352 15.95 24.25 4.29
CA MET A 352 14.55 24.71 4.23
C MET A 352 14.29 26.03 4.99
N ASN A 353 15.33 26.63 5.58
CA ASN A 353 15.29 27.85 6.42
C ASN A 353 14.51 27.69 7.74
N PHE A 354 14.41 26.48 8.27
CA PHE A 354 13.72 26.25 9.56
C PHE A 354 14.47 26.89 10.74
N THR A 355 13.73 27.51 11.67
CA THR A 355 14.23 28.06 12.95
C THR A 355 14.15 27.06 14.12
N ASP A 356 13.39 25.99 13.91
CA ASP A 356 12.99 24.99 14.88
C ASP A 356 12.86 23.63 14.18
N PHE A 357 12.81 22.54 14.95
CA PHE A 357 12.52 21.22 14.39
C PHE A 357 11.05 21.09 13.95
N PRO A 358 10.72 20.24 12.95
CA PRO A 358 9.33 19.92 12.60
C PRO A 358 8.48 19.47 13.80
N GLU A 359 7.19 19.86 13.85
CA GLU A 359 6.32 19.48 14.97
C GLU A 359 6.11 17.95 15.07
N THR A 360 5.97 17.31 13.91
CA THR A 360 5.76 15.87 13.76
C THR A 360 6.79 15.28 12.79
N LEU A 361 7.04 13.98 12.98
CA LEU A 361 7.77 13.15 12.04
C LEU A 361 6.94 11.90 11.73
N PRO A 362 7.17 11.24 10.58
CA PRO A 362 6.63 9.92 10.29
C PRO A 362 6.98 8.90 11.38
N PRO A 363 6.11 7.91 11.65
CA PRO A 363 6.44 6.75 12.46
C PRO A 363 7.76 6.09 12.01
N ASP A 364 8.49 5.52 12.96
CA ASP A 364 9.78 4.86 12.72
C ASP A 364 10.82 5.69 11.95
N THR A 365 10.81 7.02 12.15
CA THR A 365 11.89 7.90 11.68
C THR A 365 13.15 7.67 12.51
N VAL A 366 14.13 7.00 11.90
CA VAL A 366 15.40 6.60 12.53
C VAL A 366 16.56 7.51 12.10
N THR A 367 16.45 8.14 10.92
CA THR A 367 17.43 9.12 10.41
C THR A 367 16.76 10.45 10.08
N LEU A 368 17.26 11.56 10.63
CA LEU A 368 16.80 12.92 10.34
C LEU A 368 17.97 13.80 9.91
N ASP A 369 17.76 14.54 8.83
CA ASP A 369 18.65 15.62 8.38
C ASP A 369 17.93 16.96 8.42
N VAL A 370 18.38 17.86 9.29
CA VAL A 370 17.96 19.27 9.42
C VAL A 370 19.15 20.21 9.22
N SER A 371 20.19 19.78 8.52
CA SER A 371 21.38 20.60 8.28
C SER A 371 21.09 21.83 7.41
N ASN A 372 21.99 22.81 7.40
CA ASN A 372 21.86 24.03 6.57
C ASN A 372 20.54 24.81 6.85
N ASN A 373 20.18 24.96 8.13
CA ASN A 373 18.99 25.67 8.57
C ASN A 373 19.39 26.76 9.59
N ASN A 374 18.42 27.39 10.26
CA ASN A 374 18.66 28.43 11.25
C ASN A 374 18.20 28.01 12.66
N ILE A 375 18.27 26.70 12.97
CA ILE A 375 17.77 26.11 14.21
C ILE A 375 18.61 26.57 15.40
N THR A 376 17.95 26.96 16.49
CA THR A 376 18.62 27.51 17.70
C THR A 376 18.61 26.57 18.92
N SER A 377 17.65 25.64 18.98
CA SER A 377 17.35 24.77 20.13
C SER A 377 17.23 23.30 19.71
N LEU A 378 17.64 22.39 20.60
CA LEU A 378 17.51 20.94 20.48
C LEU A 378 16.34 20.37 21.29
N LYS A 379 15.63 21.22 22.06
CA LYS A 379 14.52 20.85 22.97
C LYS A 379 13.48 19.92 22.37
N ALA A 380 13.19 20.06 21.07
CA ALA A 380 12.23 19.23 20.34
C ALA A 380 12.53 17.71 20.39
N LEU A 381 13.79 17.32 20.58
CA LEU A 381 14.21 15.91 20.68
C LEU A 381 13.67 15.19 21.95
N ASN A 382 13.06 15.92 22.88
CA ASN A 382 12.27 15.35 23.98
C ASN A 382 10.85 14.92 23.56
N GLY A 383 10.39 15.31 22.37
CA GLY A 383 9.05 15.01 21.85
C GLY A 383 8.90 13.56 21.39
N LYS A 384 7.67 13.03 21.49
CA LYS A 384 7.36 11.64 21.08
C LYS A 384 7.76 11.31 19.64
N SER A 385 7.62 12.28 18.73
CA SER A 385 8.02 12.20 17.32
C SER A 385 9.50 11.83 17.10
N TYR A 386 10.35 12.02 18.12
CA TYR A 386 11.80 11.90 18.04
C TYR A 386 12.37 10.66 18.76
N GLN A 387 11.51 9.85 19.39
CA GLN A 387 11.95 8.72 20.23
C GLN A 387 12.62 7.58 19.45
N SER A 388 12.26 7.36 18.18
CA SER A 388 12.92 6.37 17.32
C SER A 388 14.23 6.85 16.69
N LEU A 389 14.65 8.11 16.94
CA LEU A 389 15.76 8.73 16.23
C LEU A 389 17.13 8.17 16.67
N VAL A 390 17.92 7.69 15.72
CA VAL A 390 19.25 7.10 15.94
C VAL A 390 20.35 7.82 15.16
N ARG A 391 20.00 8.58 14.12
CA ARG A 391 20.94 9.45 13.37
C ARG A 391 20.37 10.85 13.18
N LEU A 392 21.14 11.85 13.60
CA LEU A 392 20.79 13.26 13.46
C LEU A 392 21.90 14.02 12.73
N TYR A 393 21.56 14.67 11.62
CA TYR A 393 22.40 15.67 10.96
C TYR A 393 21.82 17.06 11.27
N ALA A 394 22.53 17.84 12.06
CA ALA A 394 22.21 19.21 12.45
C ALA A 394 23.43 20.14 12.29
N ASP A 395 24.31 19.80 11.33
CA ASP A 395 25.38 20.70 10.88
C ASP A 395 24.81 22.03 10.35
N ASP A 396 25.59 23.11 10.36
CA ASP A 396 25.24 24.40 9.74
C ASP A 396 23.89 24.94 10.23
N ASN A 397 23.83 25.22 11.53
CA ASN A 397 22.69 25.77 12.26
C ASN A 397 23.18 26.79 13.31
N GLN A 398 22.28 27.33 14.13
CA GLN A 398 22.57 28.37 15.14
C GLN A 398 22.62 27.83 16.59
N ILE A 399 22.69 26.51 16.79
CA ILE A 399 22.53 25.88 18.10
C ILE A 399 23.66 26.31 19.05
N THR A 400 23.31 26.78 20.24
CA THR A 400 24.25 27.42 21.20
C THR A 400 24.69 26.54 22.36
N SER A 401 23.94 25.48 22.67
CA SER A 401 24.16 24.57 23.80
C SER A 401 23.62 23.18 23.47
N LEU A 402 24.26 22.13 24.01
CA LEU A 402 23.75 20.75 23.95
C LEU A 402 23.02 20.34 25.24
N GLY A 403 22.88 21.24 26.22
CA GLY A 403 22.27 20.95 27.52
C GLY A 403 20.82 20.47 27.47
N GLU A 404 20.08 20.82 26.40
CA GLU A 404 18.70 20.38 26.18
C GLU A 404 18.58 18.90 25.79
N LEU A 405 19.71 18.21 25.59
CA LEU A 405 19.78 16.77 25.40
C LEU A 405 19.76 16.00 26.73
N GLU A 406 19.97 16.66 27.87
CA GLU A 406 20.01 16.00 29.19
C GLU A 406 18.65 15.35 29.51
N GLY A 407 18.65 14.04 29.73
CA GLY A 407 17.42 13.26 29.92
C GLY A 407 16.65 12.90 28.65
N THR A 408 17.11 13.31 27.44
CA THR A 408 16.52 12.80 26.19
C THR A 408 16.78 11.31 26.02
N GLY A 409 15.83 10.59 25.42
CA GLY A 409 16.05 9.21 24.99
C GLY A 409 17.21 9.11 23.99
N PHE A 410 17.31 10.08 23.07
CA PHE A 410 18.30 10.13 21.99
C PHE A 410 19.74 9.83 22.44
N LEU A 411 20.19 10.37 23.58
CA LEU A 411 21.55 10.12 24.10
C LEU A 411 21.84 8.65 24.44
N SER A 412 20.81 7.84 24.72
CA SER A 412 20.96 6.41 25.04
C SER A 412 21.03 5.49 23.82
N HIS A 413 20.64 5.96 22.62
CA HIS A 413 20.50 5.11 21.43
C HIS A 413 21.02 5.70 20.11
N PHE A 414 21.56 6.93 20.09
CA PHE A 414 22.15 7.48 18.87
C PHE A 414 23.40 6.70 18.42
N THR A 415 23.53 6.50 17.11
CA THR A 415 24.77 5.96 16.48
C THR A 415 25.52 7.03 15.69
N PHE A 416 24.87 8.14 15.36
CA PHE A 416 25.45 9.25 14.62
C PHE A 416 24.80 10.57 15.00
N PHE A 417 25.61 11.57 15.38
CA PHE A 417 25.15 12.94 15.62
C PHE A 417 26.18 13.90 15.04
N ALA A 418 25.77 14.66 14.02
CA ALA A 418 26.58 15.71 13.41
C ALA A 418 26.00 17.09 13.75
N ILE A 419 26.86 17.97 14.25
CA ILE A 419 26.50 19.26 14.88
C ILE A 419 27.54 20.35 14.57
N ARG A 420 28.33 20.18 13.51
CA ARG A 420 29.45 21.05 13.13
C ARG A 420 28.92 22.42 12.67
N ARG A 421 29.79 23.43 12.73
CA ARG A 421 29.50 24.82 12.27
C ARG A 421 28.29 25.50 12.97
N ASN A 422 27.93 25.01 14.15
CA ASN A 422 26.96 25.63 15.08
C ASN A 422 27.62 26.72 15.96
N LYS A 423 26.85 27.31 16.88
CA LYS A 423 27.28 28.39 17.81
C LYS A 423 27.59 27.87 19.23
N LEU A 424 27.94 26.60 19.35
CA LEU A 424 28.27 25.94 20.62
C LEU A 424 29.44 26.64 21.33
N LYS A 425 29.21 27.10 22.56
CA LYS A 425 30.26 27.72 23.41
C LYS A 425 30.87 26.75 24.41
N THR A 426 30.13 25.68 24.75
CA THR A 426 30.51 24.65 25.71
C THR A 426 30.02 23.28 25.22
N ILE A 427 30.66 22.21 25.69
CA ILE A 427 30.19 20.84 25.53
C ILE A 427 30.04 20.25 26.93
N GLN A 428 28.86 19.73 27.23
CA GLN A 428 28.52 19.14 28.52
C GLN A 428 29.30 17.84 28.73
N THR A 429 29.95 17.68 29.90
CA THR A 429 30.88 16.57 30.14
C THR A 429 30.20 15.19 30.19
N TYR A 430 28.90 15.11 30.43
CA TYR A 430 28.16 13.84 30.32
C TYR A 430 28.14 13.30 28.88
N LEU A 431 28.20 14.16 27.85
CA LEU A 431 28.26 13.74 26.44
C LEU A 431 29.60 13.07 26.07
N LEU A 432 30.61 13.21 26.93
CA LEU A 432 31.92 12.59 26.79
C LEU A 432 32.07 11.34 27.67
N LYS A 433 31.09 11.06 28.54
CA LYS A 433 30.91 9.77 29.20
C LYS A 433 30.04 8.87 28.35
N LEU A 434 30.64 8.25 27.34
CA LEU A 434 30.10 6.97 26.87
C LEU A 434 30.56 5.92 27.88
N ASP A 435 29.63 5.21 28.48
CA ASP A 435 29.96 3.98 29.20
C ASP A 435 30.53 2.96 28.21
N LEU A 436 31.63 2.29 28.60
CA LEU A 436 32.51 1.48 27.76
C LEU A 436 32.19 -0.02 27.82
#